data_AF-A0A967GXS2-F1
#
_entry.id   AF-A0A967GXS2-F1
#
_cell.length_a   1.000
_cell.length_b   1.000
_cell.length_c   1.000
_cell.angle_alpha   90.00
_cell.angle_beta   90.00
_cell.angle_gamma   90.00
#
_symmetry.space_group_name_H-M   'P 1'
#
loop_
_entity.id
_entity.type
_entity.pdbx_description
1 polymer ?
#
loop_
_entity_poly.entity_id
_entity_poly.type
_entity_poly.pdbx_seq_one_letter_code
_entity_poly.pdbx_strand_id
1 'polypeptide(L)'
;REALLTGFATHNYQARVNSIRPGLDGWLYAAVGLFGGEIESVKGASRLQLNGRDFRFHPDTGELEAATGNSQQGRVRDDWGRWFGCTNGTLIKHYPLGDHYLRRNPHLAPPPVEHNVLAGTGFSRLHPARKDPQLFKLSGSAGGVTSACGIGIYRDTLLGGEYSGDAFTCEPVNLLVHHTDLHRQPDAVAMTAHPPAAQREFLASTDRWFRPVQARTGPDGALWIVDMYRFIIEHPRWIPRETLEDLDVRAGASMGRIYRVFPNDRRPRPVPRLDQLRTKELAGALNTPNGTVRDLVMQMLLWRNDPEAVPGLST
;
A
#
# COMPACT_ATOMS: atom_id res chain seq x y z
N ARG A 1 -2.31 3.57 -25.48
CA ARG A 1 -1.55 3.72 -24.22
C ARG A 1 -0.67 4.95 -24.38
N GLU A 2 -0.84 5.95 -23.50
CA GLU A 2 -0.03 7.17 -23.48
C GLU A 2 0.89 7.13 -22.25
N ALA A 3 2.12 7.63 -22.36
CA ALA A 3 3.01 7.79 -21.22
C ALA A 3 2.75 9.15 -20.55
N LEU A 4 2.51 9.16 -19.23
CA LEU A 4 2.29 10.40 -18.47
C LEU A 4 3.57 10.92 -17.82
N LEU A 5 4.41 10.00 -17.31
CA LEU A 5 5.66 10.31 -16.62
C LEU A 5 6.80 9.45 -17.17
N THR A 6 7.98 10.05 -17.30
CA THR A 6 9.23 9.38 -17.69
C THR A 6 10.34 9.65 -16.65
N GLY A 7 11.54 9.10 -16.83
CA GLY A 7 12.70 9.43 -16.01
C GLY A 7 12.91 8.61 -14.71
N PHE A 8 12.06 7.62 -14.44
CA PHE A 8 12.24 6.72 -13.31
C PHE A 8 13.52 5.89 -13.43
N ALA A 9 14.28 5.78 -12.34
CA ALA A 9 15.43 4.90 -12.24
C ALA A 9 15.02 3.42 -12.39
N THR A 10 15.77 2.66 -13.19
CA THR A 10 15.48 1.26 -13.51
C THR A 10 16.58 0.28 -13.14
N HIS A 11 17.73 0.78 -12.66
CA HIS A 11 18.93 -0.03 -12.38
C HIS A 11 18.75 -1.01 -11.20
N ASN A 12 17.78 -0.78 -10.32
CA ASN A 12 17.42 -1.70 -9.23
C ASN A 12 15.93 -2.02 -9.29
N TYR A 13 15.62 -3.28 -9.56
CA TYR A 13 14.26 -3.77 -9.72
C TYR A 13 13.48 -3.91 -8.39
N GLN A 14 14.16 -3.93 -7.25
CA GLN A 14 13.54 -4.07 -5.91
C GLN A 14 13.07 -2.74 -5.32
N ALA A 15 13.31 -1.63 -6.02
CA ALA A 15 13.16 -0.29 -5.45
C ALA A 15 12.62 0.72 -6.47
N ARG A 16 11.77 0.22 -7.36
CA ARG A 16 11.10 1.01 -8.38
C ARG A 16 9.86 1.69 -7.79
N VAL A 17 9.43 2.74 -8.49
CA VAL A 17 8.12 3.36 -8.29
C VAL A 17 7.02 2.30 -8.24
N ASN A 18 6.12 2.43 -7.28
CA ASN A 18 5.02 1.49 -7.09
C ASN A 18 3.82 2.17 -6.42
N SER A 19 2.74 1.39 -6.23
CA SER A 19 1.59 1.77 -5.41
C SER A 19 0.96 3.12 -5.78
N ILE A 20 0.61 3.30 -7.06
CA ILE A 20 -0.13 4.49 -7.50
C ILE A 20 -1.53 4.46 -6.89
N ARG A 21 -1.91 5.51 -6.16
CA ARG A 21 -3.19 5.63 -5.44
C ARG A 21 -3.84 7.00 -5.66
N PRO A 22 -5.17 7.06 -5.82
CA PRO A 22 -5.87 8.33 -5.82
C PRO A 22 -5.84 8.99 -4.44
N GLY A 23 -5.64 10.30 -4.41
CA GLY A 23 -5.94 11.16 -3.27
C GLY A 23 -7.39 11.68 -3.31
N LEU A 24 -7.81 12.32 -2.22
CA LEU A 24 -9.11 13.01 -2.15
C LEU A 24 -9.12 14.35 -2.91
N ASP A 25 -7.95 14.79 -3.34
CA ASP A 25 -7.70 16.05 -4.04
C ASP A 25 -7.71 15.91 -5.57
N GLY A 26 -8.02 14.70 -6.10
CA GLY A 26 -7.96 14.40 -7.53
C GLY A 26 -6.55 14.09 -8.05
N TRP A 27 -5.52 14.17 -7.20
CA TRP A 27 -4.15 13.82 -7.58
C TRP A 27 -3.89 12.32 -7.42
N LEU A 28 -2.92 11.81 -8.16
CA LEU A 28 -2.39 10.45 -7.99
C LEU A 28 -1.08 10.50 -7.22
N TYR A 29 -0.96 9.70 -6.16
CA TYR A 29 0.21 9.59 -5.30
C TYR A 29 0.91 8.26 -5.54
N ALA A 30 2.23 8.22 -5.42
CA ALA A 30 2.99 6.98 -5.61
C ALA A 30 4.18 6.89 -4.64
N ALA A 31 4.53 5.65 -4.31
CA ALA A 31 5.75 5.33 -3.58
C ALA A 31 6.96 5.51 -4.50
N VAL A 32 8.02 6.15 -4.01
CA VAL A 32 9.28 6.34 -4.75
C VAL A 32 10.07 5.04 -4.93
N GLY A 33 9.90 4.09 -4.01
CA GLY A 33 10.82 2.97 -3.86
C GLY A 33 12.01 3.37 -2.99
N LEU A 34 13.21 3.36 -3.55
CA LEU A 34 14.40 3.92 -2.86
C LEU A 34 15.07 5.02 -3.68
N PHE A 35 15.23 4.77 -4.98
CA PHE A 35 16.12 5.55 -5.82
C PHE A 35 15.41 6.70 -6.52
N GLY A 36 14.12 6.53 -6.82
CA GLY A 36 13.32 7.52 -7.54
C GLY A 36 13.84 7.75 -8.96
N GLY A 37 14.43 8.92 -9.20
CA GLY A 37 14.86 9.43 -10.50
C GLY A 37 14.62 10.93 -10.63
N GLU A 38 15.12 11.52 -11.72
CA GLU A 38 14.61 12.80 -12.20
C GLU A 38 13.43 12.49 -13.11
N ILE A 39 12.22 12.75 -12.64
CA ILE A 39 11.01 12.41 -13.38
C ILE A 39 10.47 13.63 -14.12
N GLU A 40 9.92 13.39 -15.31
CA GLU A 40 9.38 14.43 -16.18
C GLU A 40 7.94 14.11 -16.56
N SER A 41 7.09 15.13 -16.52
CA SER A 41 5.73 15.07 -17.05
C SER A 41 5.72 15.33 -18.54
N VAL A 42 5.15 14.38 -19.29
CA VAL A 42 5.02 14.49 -20.76
C VAL A 42 4.03 15.59 -21.16
N LYS A 43 3.01 15.84 -20.33
CA LYS A 43 1.96 16.84 -20.61
C LYS A 43 2.29 18.25 -20.10
N GLY A 44 3.00 18.34 -18.97
CA GLY A 44 3.21 19.61 -18.25
C GLY A 44 4.61 20.20 -18.35
N ALA A 45 5.57 19.51 -19.00
CA ALA A 45 7.00 19.86 -19.03
C ALA A 45 7.60 20.15 -17.64
N SER A 46 6.99 19.61 -16.58
CA SER A 46 7.45 19.73 -15.20
C SER A 46 8.46 18.62 -14.90
N ARG A 47 9.57 18.98 -14.27
CA ARG A 47 10.61 18.04 -13.83
C ARG A 47 10.72 18.03 -12.32
N LEU A 48 10.94 16.86 -11.76
CA LEU A 48 11.08 16.68 -10.33
C LEU A 48 12.17 15.68 -10.01
N GLN A 49 13.18 16.15 -9.29
CA GLN A 49 14.14 15.28 -8.64
C GLN A 49 13.53 14.69 -7.36
N LEU A 50 13.35 13.37 -7.33
CA LEU A 50 12.66 12.69 -6.22
C LEU A 50 13.50 12.63 -4.94
N ASN A 51 14.82 12.37 -5.06
CA ASN A 51 15.74 12.26 -3.91
C ASN A 51 15.20 11.38 -2.76
N GLY A 52 14.61 10.24 -3.10
CA GLY A 52 14.04 9.30 -2.12
C GLY A 52 12.72 9.76 -1.48
N ARG A 53 12.09 10.82 -1.99
CA ARG A 53 10.73 11.22 -1.61
C ARG A 53 9.68 10.61 -2.52
N ASP A 54 8.56 10.20 -1.93
CA ASP A 54 7.33 9.90 -2.64
C ASP A 54 6.88 11.12 -3.46
N PHE A 55 5.93 10.92 -4.38
CA PHE A 55 5.47 11.99 -5.25
C PHE A 55 3.98 11.91 -5.53
N ARG A 56 3.45 13.01 -6.04
CA ARG A 56 2.10 13.10 -6.59
C ARG A 56 2.10 13.78 -7.95
N PHE A 57 1.16 13.41 -8.81
CA PHE A 57 0.96 14.04 -10.10
C PHE A 57 -0.51 14.16 -10.44
N HIS A 58 -0.86 15.21 -11.19
CA HIS A 58 -2.19 15.38 -11.72
C HIS A 58 -2.24 14.79 -13.14
N PRO A 59 -3.05 13.74 -13.41
CA PRO A 59 -2.99 13.00 -14.67
C PRO A 59 -3.43 13.83 -15.89
N ASP A 60 -4.32 14.80 -15.69
CA ASP A 60 -4.85 15.64 -16.78
C ASP A 60 -4.00 16.89 -17.07
N THR A 61 -3.61 17.66 -16.04
CA THR A 61 -2.78 18.87 -16.20
C THR A 61 -1.29 18.55 -16.37
N GLY A 62 -0.83 17.38 -15.94
CA GLY A 62 0.58 17.01 -15.94
C GLY A 62 1.41 17.72 -14.86
N GLU A 63 0.78 18.35 -13.88
CA GLU A 63 1.50 18.89 -12.72
C GLU A 63 2.13 17.78 -11.89
N LEU A 64 3.31 18.07 -11.32
CA LEU A 64 4.16 17.10 -10.66
C LEU A 64 4.79 17.70 -9.41
N GLU A 65 4.66 17.00 -8.28
CA GLU A 65 5.15 17.47 -6.99
C GLU A 65 5.72 16.34 -6.14
N ALA A 66 6.68 16.66 -5.28
CA ALA A 66 7.06 15.74 -4.22
C ALA A 66 5.87 15.53 -3.25
N ALA A 67 5.88 14.41 -2.55
CA ALA A 67 4.96 14.11 -1.47
C ALA A 67 5.76 13.65 -0.26
N THR A 68 5.21 13.87 0.93
CA THR A 68 5.81 13.37 2.17
C THR A 68 5.85 11.85 2.14
N GLY A 69 7.02 11.30 2.42
CA GLY A 69 7.25 9.87 2.58
C GLY A 69 8.45 9.39 1.77
N ASN A 70 8.94 8.22 2.15
CA ASN A 70 10.05 7.49 1.52
C ASN A 70 9.65 6.02 1.36
N SER A 71 8.44 5.80 0.86
CA SER A 71 7.81 4.48 0.84
C SER A 71 8.56 3.57 -0.11
N GLN A 72 8.98 2.40 0.37
CA GLN A 72 9.75 1.47 -0.45
C GLN A 72 8.87 0.55 -1.27
N GLN A 73 7.88 -0.09 -0.63
CA GLN A 73 7.08 -1.15 -1.24
C GLN A 73 5.63 -1.05 -0.79
N GLY A 74 5.01 0.10 -0.98
CA GLY A 74 3.64 0.33 -0.54
C GLY A 74 3.42 1.76 -0.10
N ARG A 75 2.49 2.45 -0.76
CA ARG A 75 1.91 3.71 -0.31
C ARG A 75 0.40 3.60 -0.39
N VAL A 76 -0.28 3.92 0.71
CA VAL A 76 -1.74 3.79 0.83
C VAL A 76 -2.32 4.93 1.66
N ARG A 77 -3.62 5.17 1.47
CA ARG A 77 -4.41 6.14 2.21
C ARG A 77 -5.57 5.44 2.88
N ASP A 78 -5.94 5.90 4.06
CA ASP A 78 -7.22 5.55 4.66
C ASP A 78 -8.38 6.38 4.08
N ASP A 79 -9.56 6.36 4.70
CA ASP A 79 -10.69 7.18 4.25
C ASP A 79 -10.53 8.68 4.56
N TRP A 80 -9.74 9.05 5.58
CA TRP A 80 -9.65 10.41 6.12
C TRP A 80 -8.57 11.30 5.50
N GLY A 81 -7.63 10.72 4.75
CA GLY A 81 -6.59 11.48 4.05
C GLY A 81 -5.20 11.17 4.54
N ARG A 82 -5.11 10.29 5.54
CA ARG A 82 -3.87 9.92 6.21
C ARG A 82 -3.11 8.96 5.32
N TRP A 83 -1.85 9.30 5.05
CA TRP A 83 -0.99 8.53 4.19
C TRP A 83 -0.09 7.62 5.01
N PHE A 84 0.08 6.40 4.51
CA PHE A 84 0.92 5.37 5.10
C PHE A 84 1.82 4.74 4.06
N GLY A 85 2.93 4.20 4.51
CA GLY A 85 3.82 3.41 3.70
C GLY A 85 4.57 2.37 4.51
N CYS A 86 5.42 1.59 3.85
CA CYS A 86 6.30 0.64 4.51
C CYS A 86 7.68 0.63 3.85
N THR A 87 8.67 0.11 4.57
CA THR A 87 10.00 -0.21 4.04
C THR A 87 10.31 -1.67 4.34
N ASN A 88 11.35 -2.23 3.72
CA ASN A 88 11.74 -3.63 3.98
C ASN A 88 11.89 -3.96 5.48
N GLY A 89 12.37 -3.00 6.29
CA GLY A 89 12.54 -3.14 7.74
C GLY A 89 11.47 -2.45 8.60
N THR A 90 10.39 -1.91 8.03
CA THR A 90 9.34 -1.21 8.80
C THR A 90 7.96 -1.54 8.25
N LEU A 91 7.13 -2.21 9.05
CA LEU A 91 5.80 -2.69 8.66
C LEU A 91 4.83 -1.56 8.30
N ILE A 92 4.93 -0.42 8.99
CA ILE A 92 4.07 0.73 8.77
C ILE A 92 4.74 2.03 9.23
N LYS A 93 4.69 3.01 8.34
CA LYS A 93 5.01 4.42 8.58
C LYS A 93 3.75 5.23 8.32
N HIS A 94 3.50 6.22 9.15
CA HIS A 94 2.47 7.24 8.95
C HIS A 94 3.13 8.55 8.53
N TYR A 95 2.53 9.25 7.56
CA TYR A 95 2.98 10.53 7.03
C TYR A 95 1.96 11.62 7.38
N PRO A 96 1.99 12.15 8.63
CA PRO A 96 0.95 13.01 9.18
C PRO A 96 0.80 14.37 8.49
N LEU A 97 1.86 14.88 7.87
CA LEU A 97 1.89 16.21 7.26
C LEU A 97 2.30 16.11 5.80
N GLY A 98 1.44 16.61 4.90
CA GLY A 98 1.70 16.63 3.46
C GLY A 98 2.67 17.74 3.05
N ASP A 99 3.65 17.41 2.22
CA ASP A 99 4.71 18.31 1.75
C ASP A 99 4.16 19.59 1.10
N HIS A 100 3.04 19.47 0.35
CA HIS A 100 2.39 20.60 -0.30
C HIS A 100 1.78 21.62 0.67
N TYR A 101 1.50 21.25 1.93
CA TYR A 101 1.14 22.22 2.97
C TYR A 101 2.37 22.89 3.55
N LEU A 102 3.44 22.13 3.79
CA LEU A 102 4.69 22.64 4.38
C LEU A 102 5.36 23.67 3.47
N ARG A 103 5.38 23.42 2.15
CA ARG A 103 5.96 24.36 1.17
C ARG A 103 5.28 25.72 1.11
N ARG A 104 4.05 25.86 1.62
CA ARG A 104 3.34 27.15 1.66
C ARG A 104 4.01 28.16 2.60
N ASN A 105 4.81 27.70 3.56
CA ASN A 105 5.61 28.56 4.42
C ASN A 105 7.05 28.03 4.51
N PRO A 106 7.97 28.52 3.65
CA PRO A 106 9.36 28.07 3.65
C PRO A 106 10.15 28.48 4.91
N HIS A 107 9.60 29.35 5.76
CA HIS A 107 10.23 29.78 7.00
C HIS A 107 9.82 28.93 8.22
N LEU A 108 8.88 28.00 8.05
CA LEU A 108 8.47 27.08 9.11
C LEU A 108 9.35 25.82 9.07
N ALA A 109 10.07 25.54 10.16
CA ALA A 109 10.66 24.23 10.37
C ALA A 109 9.56 23.24 10.78
N PRO A 110 9.21 22.23 9.96
CA PRO A 110 8.14 21.30 10.31
C PRO A 110 8.59 20.34 11.44
N PRO A 111 7.66 19.85 12.27
CA PRO A 111 7.94 18.70 13.12
C PRO A 111 8.21 17.45 12.25
N PRO A 112 8.62 16.31 12.85
CA PRO A 112 8.82 15.07 12.09
C PRO A 112 7.62 14.71 11.21
N VAL A 113 7.87 14.61 9.90
CA VAL A 113 6.84 14.36 8.87
C VAL A 113 6.65 12.87 8.57
N GLU A 114 7.40 12.02 9.27
CA GLU A 114 7.34 10.58 9.22
C GLU A 114 7.29 10.04 10.65
N HIS A 115 6.40 9.09 10.88
CA HIS A 115 6.25 8.41 12.15
C HIS A 115 6.22 6.90 11.94
N ASN A 116 7.16 6.17 12.55
CA ASN A 116 7.08 4.70 12.60
C ASN A 116 6.10 4.30 13.70
N VAL A 117 4.93 3.80 13.29
CA VAL A 117 3.80 3.51 14.17
C VAL A 117 4.15 2.47 15.25
N LEU A 118 5.11 1.58 14.98
CA LEU A 118 5.49 0.49 15.88
C LEU A 118 6.83 0.74 16.60
N ALA A 119 7.48 1.89 16.39
CA ALA A 119 8.77 2.16 17.02
C ALA A 119 8.69 2.12 18.55
N GLY A 120 9.60 1.38 19.18
CA GLY A 120 9.68 1.27 20.65
C GLY A 120 8.57 0.43 21.30
N THR A 121 7.60 -0.08 20.54
CA THR A 121 6.45 -0.83 21.10
C THR A 121 6.73 -2.31 21.34
N GLY A 122 7.69 -2.90 20.60
CA GLY A 122 7.88 -4.35 20.55
C GLY A 122 6.85 -5.11 19.68
N PHE A 123 5.84 -4.42 19.13
CA PHE A 123 4.78 -5.03 18.33
C PHE A 123 5.22 -5.38 16.90
N SER A 124 6.46 -5.05 16.52
CA SER A 124 7.07 -5.42 15.24
C SER A 124 7.60 -6.86 15.20
N ARG A 125 7.48 -7.62 16.30
CA ARG A 125 7.85 -9.04 16.31
C ARG A 125 6.82 -9.83 15.51
N LEU A 126 7.32 -10.63 14.57
CA LEU A 126 6.50 -11.49 13.72
C LEU A 126 6.44 -12.93 14.26
N HIS A 127 5.35 -13.62 13.92
CA HIS A 127 4.97 -14.94 14.39
C HIS A 127 4.71 -15.91 13.22
N PRO A 128 5.74 -16.25 12.42
CA PRO A 128 5.60 -17.16 11.29
C PRO A 128 5.09 -18.54 11.71
N ALA A 129 4.31 -19.20 10.86
CA ALA A 129 3.82 -20.56 11.10
C ALA A 129 4.95 -21.61 11.06
N ARG A 130 6.07 -21.30 10.40
CA ARG A 130 7.29 -22.11 10.37
C ARG A 130 8.34 -21.58 11.33
N LYS A 131 9.15 -22.50 11.88
CA LYS A 131 10.35 -22.15 12.66
C LYS A 131 11.49 -21.64 11.76
N ASP A 132 11.53 -22.09 10.51
CA ASP A 132 12.57 -21.85 9.51
C ASP A 132 11.97 -21.25 8.21
N PRO A 133 11.31 -20.08 8.27
CA PRO A 133 10.65 -19.51 7.09
C PRO A 133 11.65 -18.98 6.04
N GLN A 134 12.84 -18.57 6.49
CA GLN A 134 13.92 -18.07 5.65
C GLN A 134 14.68 -19.20 4.96
N LEU A 135 14.98 -19.01 3.67
CA LEU A 135 15.81 -19.95 2.90
C LEU A 135 17.30 -19.70 3.07
N PHE A 136 17.70 -18.43 3.18
CA PHE A 136 19.10 -18.03 3.32
C PHE A 136 19.31 -17.23 4.61
N LYS A 137 20.47 -17.42 5.24
CA LYS A 137 20.83 -16.72 6.50
C LYS A 137 20.90 -15.19 6.33
N LEU A 138 21.20 -14.70 5.12
CA LEU A 138 21.27 -13.27 4.84
C LEU A 138 19.89 -12.61 4.72
N SER A 139 18.80 -13.39 4.69
CA SER A 139 17.43 -12.89 4.64
C SER A 139 16.91 -12.38 6.00
N GLY A 140 17.77 -12.32 7.01
CA GLY A 140 17.46 -11.83 8.36
C GLY A 140 17.21 -12.96 9.35
N SER A 141 16.59 -12.63 10.49
CA SER A 141 16.21 -13.60 11.52
C SER A 141 14.72 -13.90 11.49
N ALA A 142 14.33 -15.14 11.76
CA ALA A 142 12.93 -15.53 11.81
C ALA A 142 12.18 -14.71 12.87
N GLY A 143 11.01 -14.20 12.51
CA GLY A 143 10.22 -13.33 13.40
C GLY A 143 10.67 -11.86 13.40
N GLY A 144 11.73 -11.50 12.67
CA GLY A 144 12.09 -10.11 12.39
C GLY A 144 11.45 -9.61 11.10
N VAL A 145 11.27 -8.29 11.00
CA VAL A 145 10.81 -7.63 9.77
C VAL A 145 11.98 -7.52 8.79
N THR A 146 11.84 -8.11 7.60
CA THR A 146 12.96 -8.28 6.66
C THR A 146 12.63 -7.83 5.22
N SER A 147 11.35 -7.88 4.86
CA SER A 147 10.83 -7.73 3.51
C SER A 147 9.43 -7.12 3.49
N ALA A 148 9.11 -6.27 4.46
CA ALA A 148 7.76 -5.70 4.55
C ALA A 148 7.39 -4.95 3.26
N CYS A 149 6.23 -5.31 2.70
CA CYS A 149 5.75 -4.81 1.43
C CYS A 149 4.22 -4.85 1.37
N GLY A 150 3.66 -4.28 0.30
CA GLY A 150 2.28 -4.49 -0.07
C GLY A 150 1.27 -4.00 0.97
N ILE A 151 1.64 -3.01 1.81
CA ILE A 151 0.76 -2.49 2.86
C ILE A 151 -0.59 -2.04 2.27
N GLY A 152 -1.67 -2.37 2.97
CA GLY A 152 -3.03 -1.94 2.67
C GLY A 152 -3.75 -1.51 3.95
N ILE A 153 -4.53 -0.44 3.87
CA ILE A 153 -5.52 -0.11 4.90
C ILE A 153 -6.83 -0.78 4.52
N TYR A 154 -7.40 -1.57 5.43
CA TYR A 154 -8.69 -2.20 5.21
C TYR A 154 -9.80 -1.15 5.38
N ARG A 155 -10.54 -0.88 4.31
CA ARG A 155 -11.50 0.23 4.19
C ARG A 155 -12.89 -0.30 3.92
N ASP A 156 -13.31 -1.25 4.74
CA ASP A 156 -14.62 -1.90 4.65
C ASP A 156 -14.98 -2.50 6.02
N THR A 157 -16.19 -3.03 6.17
CA THR A 157 -16.71 -3.60 7.42
C THR A 157 -16.94 -5.11 7.35
N LEU A 158 -16.73 -5.75 6.19
CA LEU A 158 -16.99 -7.18 5.98
C LEU A 158 -16.22 -8.09 6.95
N LEU A 159 -14.91 -7.85 7.15
CA LEU A 159 -14.07 -8.60 8.09
C LEU A 159 -14.51 -8.46 9.56
N GLY A 160 -15.21 -7.38 9.92
CA GLY A 160 -15.48 -7.02 11.31
C GLY A 160 -15.18 -5.55 11.56
N GLY A 161 -15.84 -4.95 12.57
CA GLY A 161 -15.59 -3.57 12.96
C GLY A 161 -14.18 -3.39 13.50
N GLU A 162 -13.67 -4.41 14.19
CA GLU A 162 -12.30 -4.44 14.75
C GLU A 162 -11.18 -4.44 13.72
N TYR A 163 -11.46 -4.66 12.43
CA TYR A 163 -10.44 -4.60 11.36
C TYR A 163 -10.56 -3.33 10.51
N SER A 164 -11.68 -2.60 10.61
CA SER A 164 -11.96 -1.46 9.76
C SER A 164 -11.05 -0.28 10.10
N GLY A 165 -10.20 0.12 9.15
CA GLY A 165 -9.20 1.17 9.35
C GLY A 165 -7.80 0.64 9.69
N ASP A 166 -7.65 -0.67 9.87
CA ASP A 166 -6.37 -1.28 10.22
C ASP A 166 -5.47 -1.54 9.03
N ALA A 167 -4.18 -1.68 9.32
CA ALA A 167 -3.18 -1.99 8.32
C ALA A 167 -2.90 -3.48 8.22
N PHE A 168 -2.72 -3.94 6.98
CA PHE A 168 -2.29 -5.27 6.64
C PHE A 168 -1.03 -5.17 5.78
N THR A 169 0.10 -5.66 6.29
CA THR A 169 1.41 -5.57 5.63
C THR A 169 1.92 -6.97 5.30
N CYS A 170 2.30 -7.21 4.06
CA CYS A 170 2.83 -8.50 3.62
C CYS A 170 4.29 -8.66 4.04
N GLU A 171 4.68 -9.87 4.43
CA GLU A 171 6.06 -10.22 4.76
C GLU A 171 6.40 -11.57 4.10
N PRO A 172 6.87 -11.54 2.84
CA PRO A 172 7.07 -12.74 2.03
C PRO A 172 8.21 -13.62 2.54
N VAL A 173 9.23 -13.09 3.20
CA VAL A 173 10.32 -13.90 3.77
C VAL A 173 9.81 -14.75 4.95
N ASN A 174 8.97 -14.17 5.81
CA ASN A 174 8.34 -14.86 6.94
C ASN A 174 7.02 -15.58 6.57
N LEU A 175 6.62 -15.59 5.28
CA LEU A 175 5.45 -16.31 4.76
C LEU A 175 4.13 -15.87 5.41
N LEU A 176 3.96 -14.56 5.67
CA LEU A 176 2.83 -14.05 6.44
C LEU A 176 2.28 -12.70 5.94
N VAL A 177 1.08 -12.37 6.41
CA VAL A 177 0.49 -11.03 6.37
C VAL A 177 0.25 -10.59 7.81
N HIS A 178 0.91 -9.50 8.18
CA HIS A 178 0.85 -8.91 9.50
C HIS A 178 -0.33 -7.93 9.59
N HIS A 179 -1.06 -7.98 10.70
CA HIS A 179 -2.16 -7.06 11.02
C HIS A 179 -1.69 -6.09 12.10
N THR A 180 -1.88 -4.80 11.85
CA THR A 180 -1.65 -3.73 12.82
C THR A 180 -2.97 -3.07 13.16
N ASP A 181 -3.42 -3.28 14.40
CA ASP A 181 -4.59 -2.64 15.00
C ASP A 181 -4.30 -1.15 15.23
N LEU A 182 -4.81 -0.31 14.32
CA LEU A 182 -4.48 1.11 14.24
C LEU A 182 -5.49 1.94 15.04
N HIS A 183 -4.97 2.81 15.88
CA HIS A 183 -5.79 3.81 16.55
C HIS A 183 -5.13 5.19 16.54
N ARG A 184 -5.95 6.21 16.79
CA ARG A 184 -5.51 7.58 16.97
C ARG A 184 -5.83 8.01 18.38
N GLN A 185 -4.84 8.50 19.12
CA GLN A 185 -5.09 9.16 20.40
C GLN A 185 -5.79 10.51 20.13
N PRO A 186 -6.77 10.95 20.96
CA PRO A 186 -7.56 12.15 20.71
C PRO A 186 -6.76 13.39 20.30
N ASP A 187 -5.62 13.63 20.97
CA ASP A 187 -4.76 14.80 20.79
C ASP A 187 -3.51 14.54 19.92
N ALA A 188 -3.36 13.34 19.36
CA ALA A 188 -2.23 12.99 18.52
C ALA A 188 -2.53 13.20 17.04
N VAL A 189 -1.59 13.78 16.30
CA VAL A 189 -1.64 13.80 14.83
C VAL A 189 -1.18 12.47 14.26
N ALA A 190 -0.22 11.82 14.92
CA ALA A 190 0.32 10.53 14.51
C ALA A 190 -0.61 9.37 14.91
N MET A 191 -0.65 8.35 14.04
CA MET A 191 -1.30 7.07 14.33
C MET A 191 -0.41 6.23 15.25
N THR A 192 -1.05 5.49 16.15
CA THR A 192 -0.44 4.49 17.03
C THR A 192 -1.06 3.13 16.78
N ALA A 193 -0.52 2.09 17.40
CA ALA A 193 -1.07 0.74 17.32
C ALA A 193 -1.39 0.19 18.71
N HIS A 194 -2.45 -0.60 18.82
CA HIS A 194 -2.73 -1.38 20.02
C HIS A 194 -1.77 -2.58 20.11
N PRO A 195 -1.48 -3.08 21.33
CA PRO A 195 -0.74 -4.33 21.49
C PRO A 195 -1.45 -5.48 20.76
N PRO A 196 -0.71 -6.41 20.13
CA PRO A 196 -1.33 -7.56 19.47
C PRO A 196 -2.08 -8.41 20.50
N ALA A 197 -3.32 -8.78 20.18
CA ALA A 197 -4.16 -9.58 21.07
C ALA A 197 -3.63 -11.01 21.29
N ALA A 198 -2.80 -11.51 20.38
CA ALA A 198 -2.17 -12.82 20.47
C ALA A 198 -0.83 -12.84 19.74
N GLN A 199 0.05 -13.76 20.13
CA GLN A 199 1.33 -14.03 19.45
C GLN A 199 1.12 -14.88 18.19
N ARG A 200 0.33 -14.36 17.25
CA ARG A 200 0.02 -15.00 15.96
C ARG A 200 -0.19 -13.94 14.89
N GLU A 201 0.00 -14.33 13.64
CA GLU A 201 -0.30 -13.48 12.50
C GLU A 201 -1.74 -13.62 12.03
N PHE A 202 -2.22 -12.60 11.32
CA PHE A 202 -3.53 -12.64 10.68
C PHE A 202 -3.63 -13.76 9.64
N LEU A 203 -2.58 -13.89 8.81
CA LEU A 203 -2.43 -15.00 7.88
C LEU A 203 -0.95 -15.41 7.86
N ALA A 204 -0.68 -16.69 8.13
CA ALA A 204 0.65 -17.26 7.98
C ALA A 204 0.54 -18.63 7.30
N SER A 205 1.51 -18.95 6.45
CA SER A 205 1.50 -20.20 5.69
C SER A 205 2.64 -21.13 6.11
N THR A 206 2.35 -22.43 6.08
CA THR A 206 3.37 -23.47 6.10
C THR A 206 3.85 -23.83 4.70
N ASP A 207 3.26 -23.30 3.62
CA ASP A 207 3.82 -23.49 2.27
C ASP A 207 5.04 -22.57 2.08
N ARG A 208 6.21 -23.14 1.77
CA ARG A 208 7.45 -22.35 1.54
C ARG A 208 7.38 -21.48 0.30
N TRP A 209 6.42 -21.73 -0.58
CA TRP A 209 6.23 -20.97 -1.82
C TRP A 209 5.29 -19.78 -1.64
N PHE A 210 4.63 -19.66 -0.49
CA PHE A 210 3.73 -18.55 -0.19
C PHE A 210 4.50 -17.24 0.00
N ARG A 211 4.38 -16.31 -0.94
CA ARG A 211 5.06 -15.01 -0.95
C ARG A 211 4.01 -13.90 -1.16
N PRO A 212 3.28 -13.50 -0.10
CA PRO A 212 2.35 -12.38 -0.19
C PRO A 212 3.11 -11.10 -0.51
N VAL A 213 2.58 -10.31 -1.44
CA VAL A 213 3.25 -9.09 -1.94
C VAL A 213 2.31 -7.87 -2.02
N GLN A 214 1.00 -8.06 -1.84
CA GLN A 214 0.05 -6.95 -1.80
C GLN A 214 -1.22 -7.34 -1.04
N ALA A 215 -1.57 -6.56 -0.03
CA ALA A 215 -2.88 -6.57 0.62
C ALA A 215 -3.69 -5.34 0.18
N ARG A 216 -5.00 -5.50 0.00
CA ARG A 216 -5.92 -4.40 -0.35
C ARG A 216 -7.37 -4.81 -0.16
N THR A 217 -8.20 -3.85 0.24
CA THR A 217 -9.66 -4.01 0.23
C THR A 217 -10.14 -4.26 -1.20
N GLY A 218 -10.89 -5.35 -1.41
CA GLY A 218 -11.55 -5.63 -2.67
C GLY A 218 -12.86 -4.86 -2.81
N PRO A 219 -13.36 -4.64 -4.03
CA PRO A 219 -14.64 -3.96 -4.26
C PRO A 219 -15.86 -4.76 -3.77
N ASP A 220 -15.66 -6.03 -3.44
CA ASP A 220 -16.61 -6.95 -2.82
C ASP A 220 -16.57 -6.91 -1.28
N GLY A 221 -15.65 -6.13 -0.69
CA GLY A 221 -15.41 -6.02 0.74
C GLY A 221 -14.41 -7.00 1.32
N ALA A 222 -14.01 -8.04 0.61
CA ALA A 222 -13.02 -8.97 1.14
C ALA A 222 -11.64 -8.31 1.20
N LEU A 223 -10.75 -8.79 2.08
CA LEU A 223 -9.34 -8.43 1.99
C LEU A 223 -8.69 -9.30 0.90
N TRP A 224 -8.23 -8.67 -0.17
CA TRP A 224 -7.56 -9.33 -1.28
C TRP A 224 -6.05 -9.35 -1.03
N ILE A 225 -5.46 -10.54 -1.15
CA ILE A 225 -4.02 -10.74 -0.98
C ILE A 225 -3.46 -11.33 -2.27
N VAL A 226 -2.50 -10.64 -2.89
CA VAL A 226 -1.72 -11.18 -4.00
C VAL A 226 -0.53 -11.93 -3.43
N ASP A 227 -0.39 -13.18 -3.84
CA ASP A 227 0.74 -14.05 -3.57
C ASP A 227 1.47 -14.29 -4.88
N MET A 228 2.74 -13.88 -4.95
CA MET A 228 3.56 -14.06 -6.14
C MET A 228 3.84 -15.54 -6.43
N TYR A 229 3.72 -16.41 -5.41
CA TYR A 229 3.98 -17.84 -5.41
C TYR A 229 5.36 -18.22 -5.95
N ARG A 230 6.39 -18.09 -5.12
CA ARG A 230 7.79 -18.24 -5.54
C ARG A 230 8.59 -19.00 -4.51
N PHE A 231 9.41 -19.94 -4.98
CA PHE A 231 10.36 -20.61 -4.12
C PHE A 231 11.39 -19.61 -3.58
N ILE A 232 12.05 -18.88 -4.48
CA ILE A 232 13.09 -17.89 -4.15
C ILE A 232 12.53 -16.46 -4.19
N ILE A 233 12.80 -15.70 -3.14
CA ILE A 233 12.43 -14.27 -3.02
C ILE A 233 13.66 -13.36 -3.09
N GLU A 234 14.84 -13.88 -2.74
CA GLU A 234 16.10 -13.17 -2.71
C GLU A 234 16.57 -12.77 -4.12
N HIS A 235 17.25 -11.62 -4.20
CA HIS A 235 17.98 -11.26 -5.42
C HIS A 235 19.09 -12.31 -5.64
N PRO A 236 19.30 -12.80 -6.87
CA PRO A 236 20.40 -13.73 -7.16
C PRO A 236 21.79 -13.25 -6.68
N ARG A 237 22.06 -11.94 -6.64
CA ARG A 237 23.31 -11.36 -6.14
C ARG A 237 23.60 -11.71 -4.68
N TRP A 238 22.58 -12.02 -3.89
CA TRP A 238 22.69 -12.36 -2.47
C TRP A 238 22.71 -13.87 -2.22
N ILE A 239 22.67 -14.69 -3.27
CA ILE A 239 22.74 -16.14 -3.19
C ILE A 239 24.16 -16.57 -3.60
N PRO A 240 24.83 -17.46 -2.84
CA PRO A 240 26.14 -18.00 -3.20
C PRO A 240 26.13 -18.61 -4.62
N ARG A 241 27.22 -18.41 -5.37
CA ARG A 241 27.27 -18.79 -6.79
C ARG A 241 27.06 -20.29 -6.99
N GLU A 242 27.66 -21.09 -6.12
CA GLU A 242 27.54 -22.55 -6.14
C GLU A 242 26.08 -22.98 -5.93
N THR A 243 25.32 -22.25 -5.11
CA THR A 243 23.88 -22.53 -4.92
C THR A 243 23.04 -22.10 -6.13
N LEU A 244 23.44 -21.04 -6.84
CA LEU A 244 22.72 -20.58 -8.03
C LEU A 244 22.81 -21.58 -9.20
N GLU A 245 23.91 -22.33 -9.31
CA GLU A 245 24.14 -23.29 -10.40
C GLU A 245 23.07 -24.41 -10.42
N ASP A 246 22.57 -24.79 -9.24
CA ASP A 246 21.56 -25.86 -9.08
C ASP A 246 20.14 -25.33 -8.77
N LEU A 247 19.93 -24.01 -8.80
CA LEU A 247 18.69 -23.39 -8.33
C LEU A 247 17.91 -22.71 -9.45
N ASP A 248 16.67 -23.15 -9.68
CA ASP A 248 15.72 -22.38 -10.48
C ASP A 248 15.24 -21.15 -9.71
N VAL A 249 15.95 -20.04 -9.89
CA VAL A 249 15.58 -18.73 -9.32
C VAL A 249 14.24 -18.21 -9.85
N ARG A 250 13.67 -18.83 -10.89
CA ARG A 250 12.36 -18.49 -11.45
C ARG A 250 11.25 -19.47 -11.09
N ALA A 251 11.51 -20.48 -10.25
CA ALA A 251 10.52 -21.46 -9.82
C ALA A 251 9.24 -20.80 -9.30
N GLY A 252 8.10 -21.12 -9.93
CA GLY A 252 6.78 -20.58 -9.60
C GLY A 252 6.38 -19.28 -10.30
N ALA A 253 7.20 -18.72 -11.20
CA ALA A 253 6.96 -17.42 -11.87
C ALA A 253 5.56 -17.24 -12.49
N SER A 254 4.92 -18.33 -12.92
CA SER A 254 3.62 -18.35 -13.60
C SER A 254 2.46 -18.79 -12.70
N MET A 255 2.70 -18.99 -11.41
CA MET A 255 1.77 -19.65 -10.48
C MET A 255 1.17 -18.71 -9.44
N GLY A 256 1.23 -17.39 -9.68
CA GLY A 256 0.70 -16.38 -8.76
C GLY A 256 -0.76 -16.61 -8.40
N ARG A 257 -1.14 -16.22 -7.18
CA ARG A 257 -2.46 -16.45 -6.59
C ARG A 257 -3.06 -15.14 -6.10
N ILE A 258 -4.38 -15.07 -6.10
CA ILE A 258 -5.14 -14.00 -5.43
C ILE A 258 -6.08 -14.67 -4.43
N TYR A 259 -5.84 -14.42 -3.15
CA TYR A 259 -6.74 -14.85 -2.07
C TYR A 259 -7.78 -13.76 -1.81
N ARG A 260 -9.02 -14.16 -1.56
CA ARG A 260 -10.11 -13.32 -1.04
C ARG A 260 -10.40 -13.79 0.38
N VAL A 261 -10.05 -12.98 1.37
CA VAL A 261 -10.23 -13.30 2.79
C VAL A 261 -11.49 -12.63 3.32
N PHE A 262 -12.38 -13.41 3.92
CA PHE A 262 -13.64 -12.96 4.53
C PHE A 262 -14.11 -13.96 5.60
N PRO A 263 -14.99 -13.56 6.55
CA PRO A 263 -15.50 -14.46 7.58
C PRO A 263 -16.38 -15.59 7.00
N ASN A 264 -16.30 -16.80 7.56
CA ASN A 264 -17.04 -17.97 7.07
C ASN A 264 -18.57 -17.81 7.08
N ASP A 265 -19.07 -17.07 8.06
CA ASP A 265 -20.48 -16.76 8.32
C ASP A 265 -20.99 -15.56 7.51
N ARG A 266 -20.11 -14.88 6.78
CA ARG A 266 -20.46 -13.76 5.90
C ARG A 266 -20.18 -14.09 4.45
N ARG A 267 -20.70 -13.27 3.54
CA ARG A 267 -20.47 -13.39 2.10
C ARG A 267 -19.95 -12.05 1.56
N PRO A 268 -18.97 -12.07 0.64
CA PRO A 268 -18.60 -10.87 -0.09
C PRO A 268 -19.79 -10.30 -0.86
N ARG A 269 -19.84 -8.97 -0.98
CA ARG A 269 -20.88 -8.28 -1.76
C ARG A 269 -20.63 -8.46 -3.26
N PRO A 270 -21.68 -8.38 -4.11
CA PRO A 270 -21.50 -8.26 -5.55
C PRO A 270 -20.63 -7.04 -5.90
N VAL A 271 -19.70 -7.21 -6.85
CA VAL A 271 -18.91 -6.10 -7.36
C VAL A 271 -19.79 -5.23 -8.27
N PRO A 272 -19.98 -3.94 -7.96
CA PRO A 272 -20.89 -3.10 -8.71
C PRO A 272 -20.35 -2.76 -10.11
N ARG A 273 -21.24 -2.74 -11.10
CA ARG A 273 -20.96 -2.23 -12.46
C ARG A 273 -21.16 -0.71 -12.50
N LEU A 274 -20.23 0.00 -11.89
CA LEU A 274 -20.27 1.47 -11.77
C LEU A 274 -20.35 2.15 -13.15
N ASP A 275 -19.73 1.54 -14.17
CA ASP A 275 -19.75 1.97 -15.57
C ASP A 275 -21.15 2.04 -16.18
N GLN A 276 -22.10 1.29 -15.63
CA GLN A 276 -23.48 1.22 -16.13
C GLN A 276 -24.45 2.14 -15.38
N LEU A 277 -24.04 2.75 -14.28
CA LEU A 277 -24.89 3.64 -13.49
C LEU A 277 -25.03 5.01 -14.15
N ARG A 278 -26.24 5.60 -14.11
CA ARG A 278 -26.43 7.03 -14.45
C ARG A 278 -25.75 7.91 -13.43
N THR A 279 -25.46 9.17 -13.77
CA THR A 279 -24.70 10.09 -12.90
C THR A 279 -25.29 10.22 -11.50
N LYS A 280 -26.62 10.35 -11.37
CA LYS A 280 -27.30 10.42 -10.06
C LYS A 280 -27.13 9.14 -9.23
N GLU A 281 -27.21 7.98 -9.87
CA GLU A 281 -27.04 6.67 -9.22
C GLU A 281 -25.58 6.44 -8.80
N LEU A 282 -24.65 6.90 -9.65
CA LEU A 282 -23.22 6.87 -9.36
C LEU A 282 -22.89 7.74 -8.15
N ALA A 283 -23.43 8.95 -8.04
CA ALA A 283 -23.27 9.79 -6.85
C ALA A 283 -23.79 9.08 -5.59
N GLY A 284 -24.98 8.48 -5.66
CA GLY A 284 -25.56 7.70 -4.55
C GLY A 284 -24.72 6.49 -4.13
N ALA A 285 -23.90 5.92 -5.04
CA ALA A 285 -23.02 4.78 -4.75
C ALA A 285 -21.88 5.12 -3.77
N LEU A 286 -21.62 6.41 -3.48
CA LEU A 286 -20.68 6.83 -2.43
C LEU A 286 -21.10 6.37 -1.02
N ASN A 287 -22.39 6.10 -0.80
CA ASN A 287 -22.94 5.62 0.49
C ASN A 287 -22.54 4.18 0.86
N THR A 288 -21.77 3.50 0.00
CA THR A 288 -21.18 2.19 0.31
C THR A 288 -20.20 2.27 1.49
N PRO A 289 -20.11 1.23 2.35
CA PRO A 289 -19.05 1.14 3.36
C PRO A 289 -17.66 0.88 2.74
N ASN A 290 -17.59 0.50 1.47
CA ASN A 290 -16.35 0.10 0.79
C ASN A 290 -15.55 1.30 0.23
N GLY A 291 -14.40 1.60 0.82
CA GLY A 291 -13.53 2.69 0.39
C GLY A 291 -12.96 2.52 -1.01
N THR A 292 -12.75 1.29 -1.50
CA THR A 292 -12.30 1.07 -2.88
C THR A 292 -13.39 1.42 -3.89
N VAL A 293 -14.65 1.06 -3.61
CA VAL A 293 -15.78 1.48 -4.43
C VAL A 293 -15.96 3.00 -4.36
N ARG A 294 -15.82 3.64 -3.19
CA ARG A 294 -15.87 5.11 -3.09
C ARG A 294 -14.81 5.80 -3.94
N ASP A 295 -13.56 5.32 -3.91
CA ASP A 295 -12.48 5.88 -4.74
C ASP A 295 -12.79 5.74 -6.25
N LEU A 296 -13.35 4.59 -6.68
CA LEU A 296 -13.76 4.38 -8.08
C LEU A 296 -14.93 5.29 -8.48
N VAL A 297 -15.92 5.45 -7.60
CA VAL A 297 -17.06 6.36 -7.82
C VAL A 297 -16.56 7.80 -7.97
N MET A 298 -15.68 8.25 -7.08
CA MET A 298 -15.07 9.58 -7.15
C MET A 298 -14.34 9.79 -8.49
N GLN A 299 -13.50 8.85 -8.92
CA GLN A 299 -12.81 8.93 -10.22
C GLN A 299 -13.78 9.07 -11.39
N MET A 300 -14.83 8.26 -11.40
CA MET A 300 -15.82 8.30 -12.47
C MET A 300 -16.64 9.60 -12.48
N LEU A 301 -16.98 10.15 -11.31
CA LEU A 301 -17.65 11.43 -11.20
C LEU A 301 -16.78 12.58 -11.73
N LEU A 302 -15.49 12.59 -11.37
CA LEU A 302 -14.52 13.56 -11.89
C LEU A 302 -14.39 13.48 -13.42
N TRP A 303 -14.32 12.27 -13.98
CA TRP A 303 -14.23 12.08 -15.43
C TRP A 303 -15.51 12.45 -16.18
N ARG A 304 -16.69 12.19 -15.60
CA ARG A 304 -17.97 12.58 -16.20
C ARG A 304 -18.18 14.08 -16.14
N ASN A 305 -17.73 14.73 -15.07
CA ASN A 305 -17.90 16.17 -14.82
C ASN A 305 -19.33 16.66 -15.09
N ASP A 306 -20.31 15.84 -14.72
CA ASP A 306 -21.71 16.03 -15.03
C ASP A 306 -22.44 16.70 -13.84
N PRO A 307 -23.02 17.91 -14.02
CA PRO A 307 -23.73 18.63 -12.96
C PRO A 307 -24.88 17.86 -12.33
N GLU A 308 -25.42 16.83 -12.99
CA GLU A 308 -26.45 15.96 -12.38
C GLU A 308 -25.98 15.23 -11.12
N ALA A 309 -24.67 15.15 -10.88
CA ALA A 309 -24.13 14.56 -9.65
C ALA A 309 -24.37 15.43 -8.41
N VAL A 310 -24.43 16.76 -8.55
CA VAL A 310 -24.39 17.72 -7.43
C VAL A 310 -25.47 17.48 -6.37
N PRO A 311 -26.76 17.25 -6.73
CA PRO A 311 -27.79 16.99 -5.72
C PRO A 311 -27.51 15.76 -4.86
N GLY A 312 -26.84 14.74 -5.40
CA GLY A 312 -26.47 13.51 -4.68
C GLY A 312 -25.24 13.64 -3.79
N LEU A 313 -24.51 14.76 -3.85
CA LEU A 313 -23.27 15.00 -3.10
C LEU A 313 -23.43 16.01 -1.95
N SER A 314 -24.58 16.68 -1.86
CA SER A 314 -24.81 17.80 -0.93
C SER A 314 -25.37 17.38 0.43
N THR A 315 -25.11 16.14 0.87
CA THR A 315 -25.63 15.56 2.13
C THR A 315 -24.67 15.72 3.28
#